data_AF-A0A498FZ48-F1
#
_entry.id   AF-A0A498FZ48-F1
#
_cell.length_a   1.000
_cell.length_b   1.000
_cell.length_c   1.000
_cell.angle_alpha   90.00
_cell.angle_beta   90.00
_cell.angle_gamma   90.00
#
_symmetry.space_group_name_H-M   'P 1'
#
loop_
_entity.id
_entity.type
_entity.pdbx_description
1 polymer ?
#
loop_
_entity_poly.entity_id
_entity_poly.type
_entity_poly.pdbx_seq_one_letter_code
_entity_poly.pdbx_strand_id
1 'polypeptide(L)' 'MYVELSDEARQYIGRFDELTGVTPTDCLVEGDRLVFVVPAGEMAAAIGQGGETVAEAERRLD' A
#
# COMPACT_ATOMS: atom_id res chain seq x y z
N MET A 1 -1.99 -1.89 -26.40
CA MET A 1 -1.29 -1.30 -25.23
C MET A 1 -1.87 -1.98 -24.01
N TYR A 2 -1.06 -2.75 -23.30
CA TYR A 2 -1.45 -3.37 -22.04
C TYR A 2 -0.78 -2.58 -20.92
N VAL A 3 -1.55 -2.23 -19.90
CA VAL A 3 -1.05 -1.58 -18.69
C VAL A 3 -1.04 -2.65 -17.63
N GLU A 4 0.12 -2.93 -17.08
CA GLU A 4 0.32 -3.92 -16.02
C GLU A 4 1.04 -3.28 -14.85
N LEU A 5 0.73 -3.75 -13.64
CA LEU A 5 1.51 -3.42 -12.45
C LEU A 5 2.92 -3.98 -12.57
N SER A 6 3.91 -3.19 -12.14
CA SER A 6 5.28 -3.69 -11.98
C SER A 6 5.34 -4.77 -10.90
N ASP A 7 6.33 -5.65 -10.98
CA ASP A 7 6.54 -6.68 -9.94
C ASP A 7 6.80 -6.05 -8.57
N GLU A 8 7.47 -4.90 -8.55
CA GLU A 8 7.71 -4.10 -7.35
C GLU A 8 6.40 -3.58 -6.74
N ALA A 9 5.52 -2.98 -7.56
CA ALA A 9 4.19 -2.54 -7.12
C ALA A 9 3.38 -3.72 -6.55
N ARG A 10 3.40 -4.89 -7.22
CA ARG A 10 2.72 -6.11 -6.73
C ARG A 10 3.28 -6.59 -5.40
N GLN A 11 4.59 -6.55 -5.21
CA GLN A 11 5.22 -6.92 -3.95
C GLN A 11 4.79 -5.99 -2.82
N TYR A 12 4.78 -4.68 -3.05
CA TYR A 12 4.32 -3.71 -2.06
C TYR A 12 2.84 -3.87 -1.71
N ILE A 13 1.99 -4.15 -2.70
CA ILE A 13 0.57 -4.48 -2.47
C ILE A 13 0.44 -5.68 -1.52
N GLY A 14 1.15 -6.78 -1.80
CA GLY A 14 1.10 -7.98 -0.95
C GLY A 14 1.61 -7.74 0.47
N ARG A 15 2.73 -7.03 0.62
CA ARG A 15 3.29 -6.73 1.96
C ARG A 15 2.40 -5.77 2.75
N PHE A 16 1.75 -4.82 2.08
CA PHE A 16 0.77 -3.93 2.73
C PHE A 16 -0.50 -4.68 3.13
N ASP A 17 -0.99 -5.60 2.30
CA ASP A 17 -2.12 -6.47 2.63
C ASP A 17 -1.82 -7.37 3.83
N GLU A 18 -0.65 -7.99 3.87
CA GLU A 18 -0.19 -8.79 5.02
C GLU A 18 -0.11 -7.98 6.33
N LEU A 19 0.27 -6.71 6.24
CA LEU A 19 0.39 -5.81 7.39
C LEU A 19 -0.97 -5.31 7.89
N THR A 20 -1.87 -4.96 6.96
CA THR A 20 -3.05 -4.14 7.25
C THR A 20 -4.37 -4.89 7.15
N GLY A 21 -4.40 -6.01 6.42
CA GLY A 21 -5.61 -6.71 6.01
C GLY A 21 -6.45 -5.95 4.97
N VAL A 22 -5.95 -4.83 4.45
CA VAL A 22 -6.53 -4.08 3.34
C VAL A 22 -5.72 -4.41 2.10
N THR A 23 -6.39 -4.85 1.04
CA THR A 23 -5.74 -5.17 -0.24
C THR A 23 -5.78 -3.95 -1.16
N PRO A 24 -4.65 -3.23 -1.39
CA PRO A 24 -4.65 -2.12 -2.32
C PRO A 24 -4.92 -2.59 -3.76
N THR A 25 -5.62 -1.75 -4.52
CA THR A 25 -5.90 -1.99 -5.94
C THR A 25 -4.68 -1.68 -6.82
N ASP A 26 -3.83 -0.74 -6.38
CA ASP A 26 -2.64 -0.30 -7.09
C ASP A 26 -1.59 0.22 -6.08
N CYS A 27 -0.34 0.25 -6.52
CA CYS A 27 0.78 0.88 -5.82
C CYS A 27 1.65 1.63 -6.84
N LEU A 28 1.70 2.95 -6.71
CA LEU A 28 2.62 3.77 -7.50
C LEU A 28 3.93 3.88 -6.72
N VAL A 29 5.02 3.45 -7.35
CA VAL A 29 6.38 3.56 -6.81
C VAL A 29 7.04 4.79 -7.41
N GLU A 30 7.24 5.82 -6.60
CA GLU A 30 7.76 7.14 -7.02
C GLU A 30 9.02 7.49 -6.23
N GLY A 31 10.17 6.95 -6.62
CA GLY A 31 11.43 7.26 -5.94
C GLY A 31 11.43 6.74 -4.51
N ASP A 32 11.39 7.64 -3.52
CA ASP A 32 11.33 7.36 -2.09
C ASP A 32 9.88 7.31 -1.53
N ARG A 33 8.88 7.37 -2.41
CA ARG A 33 7.47 7.43 -2.04
C ARG A 33 6.67 6.28 -2.63
N LEU A 34 5.86 5.64 -1.78
CA LEU A 34 4.83 4.69 -2.20
C LEU A 34 3.45 5.32 -2.09
N VAL A 35 2.62 5.15 -3.12
CA VAL A 35 1.22 5.59 -3.12
C VAL A 35 0.31 4.40 -3.32
N PHE A 36 -0.36 3.99 -2.25
CA PHE A 36 -1.33 2.91 -2.28
C PHE A 36 -2.72 3.42 -2.67
N VAL A 37 -3.30 2.83 -3.70
CA VAL A 37 -4.69 3.06 -4.07
C VAL A 37 -5.54 2.03 -3.33
N VAL A 38 -6.24 2.49 -2.30
CA VAL A 38 -7.07 1.62 -1.45
C VAL A 38 -8.53 1.60 -1.90
N PRO A 39 -9.26 0.48 -1.71
CA PRO A 39 -10.69 0.42 -1.97
C PRO A 39 -11.46 1.50 -1.20
N ALA A 40 -12.55 1.98 -1.81
CA ALA A 40 -13.42 2.95 -1.16
C ALA A 40 -14.01 2.36 0.13
N GLY A 41 -13.93 3.11 1.22
CA GLY A 41 -14.40 2.67 2.54
C GLY A 41 -13.33 2.01 3.42
N GLU A 42 -12.19 1.61 2.86
CA GLU A 42 -11.14 0.91 3.60
C GLU A 42 -10.00 1.84 4.06
N MET A 43 -10.03 3.11 3.64
CA MET A 43 -8.99 4.09 3.93
C MET A 43 -8.72 4.27 5.43
N ALA A 44 -9.75 4.25 6.27
CA ALA A 44 -9.58 4.37 7.72
C ALA A 44 -8.80 3.17 8.31
N ALA A 45 -9.08 1.96 7.82
CA ALA A 45 -8.38 0.74 8.25
C ALA A 45 -6.93 0.72 7.73
N ALA A 46 -6.73 1.13 6.48
CA ALA A 46 -5.40 1.25 5.88
C ALA A 46 -4.51 2.27 6.61
N ILE A 47 -5.10 3.37 7.13
CA ILE A 47 -4.37 4.40 7.86
C ILE A 47 -4.08 3.99 9.31
N GLY A 48 -5.03 3.32 9.97
CA GLY A 48 -4.95 3.00 11.40
C GLY A 48 -5.24 4.20 12.31
N GLN A 49 -5.40 3.97 13.61
CA GLN A 49 -5.70 5.05 14.54
C GLN A 49 -4.53 6.04 14.61
N GLY A 50 -4.77 7.30 14.28
CA GLY A 50 -3.73 8.33 14.29
C GLY A 50 -2.57 8.08 13.31
N GLY A 51 -2.76 7.22 12.30
CA GLY A 51 -1.71 6.88 11.33
C GLY A 51 -0.76 5.76 11.77
N GLU A 52 -1.09 5.00 12.82
CA GLU A 52 -0.22 3.95 13.35
C GLU A 52 0.15 2.87 12.30
N THR A 53 -0.79 2.50 11.45
CA THR A 53 -0.58 1.51 10.38
C THR A 53 0.36 2.06 9.31
N VAL A 54 0.20 3.32 8.91
CA VAL A 54 1.09 3.99 7.95
C VAL A 54 2.51 4.07 8.50
N ALA A 55 2.68 4.48 9.76
CA ALA A 55 3.99 4.53 10.38
C ALA A 55 4.64 3.14 10.46
N GLU A 56 3.87 2.07 10.63
CA GLU A 56 4.38 0.70 10.58
C GLU A 56 4.75 0.25 9.18
N ALA A 57 3.95 0.63 8.18
CA ALA A 57 4.22 0.36 6.77
C ALA A 57 5.54 1.00 6.35
N GLU A 58 5.77 2.28 6.67
CA GLU A 58 7.03 2.99 6.38
C GLU A 58 8.24 2.23 6.95
N ARG A 59 8.17 1.74 8.18
CA ARG A 59 9.28 0.99 8.81
C ARG A 59 9.55 -0.38 8.19
N ARG A 60 8.57 -1.01 7.56
CA ARG A 60 8.65 -2.40 7.07
C ARG A 60 8.81 -2.50 5.55
N LEU A 61 8.42 -1.46 4.82
CA LEU A 61 8.42 -1.40 3.36
C LEU A 61 9.61 -0.62 2.79
N ASP A 62 10.41 0.04 3.63
CA ASP A 62 11.77 0.49 3.32
C ASP A 62 12.65 -0.65 2.75
#